data_AF-Q9KG78-F1
#
_entry.id   AF-Q9KG78-F1
#
_cell.length_a   1.000
_cell.length_b   1.000
_cell.length_c   1.000
_cell.angle_alpha   90.00
_cell.angle_beta   90.00
_cell.angle_gamma   90.00
#
_symmetry.space_group_name_H-M   'P 1'
#
loop_
_entity.id
_entity.type
_entity.pdbx_description
1 polymer ?
#
loop_
_entity_poly.entity_id
_entity_poly.type
_entity_poly.pdbx_seq_one_letter_code
_entity_poly.pdbx_strand_id
1 'polypeptide(L)' 'MMERIQELLEQIVKWLIFTILLVASISLIVVYQQGYIAEALVARATPLAIVVGLSAIAAAIIVKK' A
#
# COMPACT_ATOMS: atom_id res chain seq x y z
N MET A 1 -1.10 -17.31 -26.50
CA MET A 1 -2.11 -16.29 -26.11
C MET A 1 -2.37 -16.31 -24.60
N MET A 2 -2.69 -17.47 -24.02
CA MET A 2 -2.95 -17.59 -22.57
C MET A 2 -1.78 -17.10 -21.70
N GLU A 3 -0.54 -17.48 -22.03
CA GLU A 3 0.68 -17.06 -21.32
C GLU A 3 0.83 -15.52 -21.28
N ARG A 4 0.66 -14.85 -22.42
CA ARG A 4 0.69 -13.37 -22.50
C ARG A 4 -0.38 -12.72 -21.61
N ILE A 5 -1.56 -13.31 -21.48
CA ILE A 5 -2.61 -12.79 -20.58
C ILE A 5 -2.16 -12.92 -19.13
N GLN A 6 -1.53 -14.04 -18.75
CA GLN A 6 -1.02 -14.25 -17.40
C GLN A 6 0.09 -13.26 -17.05
N GLU A 7 1.04 -13.02 -17.95
CA GLU A 7 2.11 -12.02 -17.76
C GLU A 7 1.54 -10.62 -17.54
N LEU A 8 0.55 -10.21 -18.36
CA LEU A 8 -0.11 -8.92 -18.21
C LEU A 8 -0.86 -8.81 -16.88
N LEU A 9 -1.53 -9.87 -16.44
CA LEU A 9 -2.21 -9.89 -15.15
C LEU A 9 -1.22 -9.77 -13.99
N GLU A 10 -0.11 -10.52 -14.01
CA GLU A 10 0.93 -10.39 -12.99
C GLU A 10 1.52 -8.98 -12.94
N GLN A 11 1.76 -8.37 -14.11
CA GLN A 11 2.25 -7.01 -14.22
C GLN A 11 1.25 -5.98 -13.67
N ILE A 12 -0.05 -6.13 -13.97
CA ILE A 12 -1.10 -5.26 -13.43
C ILE A 12 -1.17 -5.38 -11.90
N VAL A 13 -1.11 -6.59 -11.36
CA VAL A 13 -1.13 -6.83 -9.90
C VAL A 13 0.08 -6.18 -9.23
N LYS A 14 1.27 -6.32 -9.82
CA LYS A 14 2.51 -5.65 -9.35
C LYS A 14 2.32 -4.13 -9.27
N TRP A 15 1.83 -3.52 -10.34
CA TRP A 15 1.59 -2.07 -10.38
C TRP A 15 0.50 -1.62 -9.41
N LEU A 16 -0.56 -2.40 -9.25
CA LEU A 16 -1.63 -2.10 -8.30
C LEU A 16 -1.12 -2.06 -6.87
N ILE A 17 -0.37 -3.08 -6.45
CA ILE A 17 0.19 -3.17 -5.09
C ILE A 17 1.20 -2.05 -4.85
N PHE A 18 2.06 -1.77 -5.82
CA PHE A 18 2.99 -0.64 -5.73
C PHE A 18 2.26 0.69 -5.57
N THR A 19 1.19 0.91 -6.33
CA THR A 19 0.37 2.13 -6.26
C THR A 19 -0.32 2.26 -4.90
N ILE A 20 -0.92 1.18 -4.38
CA ILE A 20 -1.55 1.15 -3.05
C ILE A 20 -0.52 1.47 -1.97
N LEU A 21 0.65 0.81 -2.01
CA LEU A 21 1.71 1.04 -1.04
C LEU A 21 2.18 2.49 -1.05
N LEU A 22 2.39 3.07 -2.25
CA LEU A 22 2.83 4.44 -2.42
C LEU A 22 1.79 5.45 -1.88
N VAL A 23 0.54 5.33 -2.34
CA VAL A 23 -0.54 6.24 -1.94
C VAL A 23 -0.83 6.12 -0.44
N ALA A 24 -0.88 4.91 0.11
CA ALA A 24 -1.11 4.70 1.54
C ALA A 24 0.04 5.25 2.38
N SER A 25 1.30 5.09 1.93
CA SER A 25 2.47 5.64 2.64
C SER A 25 2.46 7.16 2.64
N ILE A 26 2.20 7.80 1.50
CA ILE A 26 2.06 9.27 1.41
C ILE A 26 0.92 9.74 2.32
N SER A 27 -0.23 9.07 2.27
CA SER A 27 -1.39 9.42 3.11
C SER A 27 -1.06 9.31 4.60
N LEU A 28 -0.34 8.27 5.00
CA LEU A 28 0.10 8.09 6.39
C LEU A 28 1.04 9.21 6.84
N ILE A 29 2.02 9.58 6.01
CA ILE A 29 2.93 10.70 6.28
C ILE A 29 2.15 12.00 6.47
N VAL A 30 1.20 12.29 5.58
CA VAL A 30 0.34 13.49 5.68
C VAL A 30 -0.46 13.49 6.97
N VAL A 31 -1.01 12.35 7.40
CA VAL A 31 -1.74 12.25 8.67
C VAL A 31 -0.82 12.57 9.86
N TYR A 32 0.42 12.08 9.88
CA TYR A 32 1.38 12.38 10.95
C TYR A 32 1.87 13.83 10.97
N GLN A 33 1.77 14.56 9.86
CA GLN A 33 2.12 15.98 9.79
C GLN A 33 0.98 16.89 10.24
N GLN A 34 -0.25 16.38 10.39
CA GLN A 34 -1.37 17.18 10.88
C GLN A 34 -1.31 17.27 12.41
N GLY A 35 -1.37 18.49 12.93
CA GLY A 35 -1.33 18.79 14.37
C GLY A 35 -2.62 18.45 15.12
N TYR A 36 -3.16 17.23 14.92
CA TYR A 36 -4.35 16.77 15.61
C TYR A 36 -4.08 16.39 17.06
N ILE A 37 -5.15 16.41 17.87
CA ILE A 37 -5.19 15.68 19.14
C ILE A 37 -4.90 14.20 18.92
N ALA A 38 -4.24 13.57 19.87
CA ALA A 38 -3.73 12.20 19.75
C ALA A 38 -4.82 11.20 19.37
N GLU A 39 -6.03 11.34 19.92
CA GLU A 39 -7.17 10.45 19.66
C GLU A 39 -7.61 10.50 18.19
N ALA A 40 -7.69 11.70 17.61
CA ALA A 40 -8.07 11.89 16.21
C ALA A 40 -6.97 11.44 15.25
N LEU A 41 -5.71 11.62 15.64
CA LEU A 41 -4.56 11.13 14.89
C LEU A 41 -4.58 9.60 14.82
N VAL A 42 -4.70 8.92 15.96
CA VAL A 42 -4.71 7.45 16.04
C VAL A 42 -5.86 6.85 15.24
N ALA A 43 -7.07 7.43 15.35
CA ALA A 43 -8.23 6.95 14.61
C ALA A 43 -8.04 6.94 13.08
N ARG A 44 -7.21 7.85 12.54
CA ARG A 44 -6.90 7.94 11.11
C ARG A 44 -5.63 7.18 10.73
N ALA A 45 -4.61 7.22 11.59
CA ALA A 45 -3.31 6.63 11.33
C ALA A 45 -3.35 5.10 11.41
N THR A 46 -4.10 4.51 12.36
CA THR A 46 -4.10 3.06 12.56
C THR A 46 -4.59 2.28 11.32
N PRO A 47 -5.74 2.61 10.70
CA PRO A 47 -6.15 1.93 9.47
C PRO A 47 -5.13 2.09 8.33
N LEU A 48 -4.58 3.29 8.14
CA LEU A 48 -3.56 3.55 7.11
C LEU A 48 -2.28 2.75 7.35
N ALA A 49 -1.82 2.67 8.60
CA ALA A 49 -0.63 1.90 8.98
C ALA A 49 -0.81 0.40 8.69
N ILE A 50 -2.00 -0.14 8.93
CA ILE A 50 -2.34 -1.54 8.59
C ILE A 50 -2.24 -1.74 7.07
N VAL A 51 -2.83 -0.84 6.26
CA VAL A 51 -2.77 -0.94 4.79
C VAL A 51 -1.33 -0.83 4.30
N VAL A 52 -0.53 0.09 4.82
CA VAL A 52 0.90 0.22 4.48
C VAL A 52 1.66 -1.05 4.83
N GLY A 53 1.46 -1.60 6.03
CA GLY A 53 2.12 -2.84 6.46
C GLY A 53 1.76 -4.04 5.57
N LEU A 54 0.47 -4.26 5.31
CA LEU A 54 0.01 -5.38 4.49
C LEU A 54 0.43 -5.23 3.02
N SER A 55 0.34 -4.04 2.45
CA SER A 55 0.79 -3.80 1.07
C SER A 55 2.32 -3.92 0.93
N ALA A 56 3.09 -3.56 1.95
CA ALA A 56 4.54 -3.78 1.98
C ALA A 56 4.89 -5.28 2.01
N ILE A 57 4.18 -6.08 2.81
CA ILE A 57 4.34 -7.54 2.83
C ILE A 57 3.99 -8.13 1.46
N ALA A 58 2.86 -7.71 0.86
CA ALA A 58 2.45 -8.16 -0.46
C ALA A 58 3.50 -7.81 -1.54
N ALA A 59 4.02 -6.58 -1.52
CA ALA A 59 5.08 -6.14 -2.41
C ALA A 59 6.36 -6.99 -2.24
N ALA A 60 6.78 -7.25 -1.00
CA ALA A 60 7.94 -8.07 -0.71
C ALA A 60 7.80 -9.51 -1.24
N ILE A 61 6.63 -10.13 -1.11
CA ILE A 61 6.35 -11.47 -1.63
C ILE A 61 6.44 -11.47 -3.17
N ILE A 62 5.86 -10.47 -3.82
CA ILE A 62 5.78 -10.40 -5.28
C ILE A 62 7.11 -10.04 -5.94
N VAL A 63 7.95 -9.25 -5.28
CA VAL A 63 9.29 -8.91 -5.77
C VAL A 63 10.27 -10.07 -5.54
N LYS A 64 10.08 -10.86 -4.49
CA LYS A 64 10.90 -12.04 -4.20
C LYS A 64 10.58 -13.23 -5.13
N LYS A 65 9.36 -13.30 -5.67
CA LYS A 65 8.94 -14.29 -6.67
C LYS A 65 9.51 -13.96 -8.04
#